data_AF-A0A4Z0MN91-F1
#
_entry.id   AF-A0A4Z0MN91-F1
#
_cell.length_a   1.000
_cell.length_b   1.000
_cell.length_c   1.000
_cell.angle_alpha   90.00
_cell.angle_beta   90.00
_cell.angle_gamma   90.00
#
_symmetry.space_group_name_H-M   'P 1'
#
loop_
_entity.id
_entity.type
_entity.pdbx_description
1 polymer ?
#
loop_
_entity_poly.entity_id
_entity_poly.type
_entity_poly.pdbx_seq_one_letter_code
_entity_poly.pdbx_strand_id
1 'polypeptide(L)'
;MSIPVQNLYHLLTYAWDQLEEAKTVAVTAEPSDSLLDLLTRVLVQGTTHILKCGLARDYVPETELTGRLRGKLLLSDSIRQQTLSKARAWCTYDELSHDVPVNRLLKATLHHLLTAPKLAGKLRWEVRSLYVRLADVTLLPVSNVRVFDTVKLHRHTAYYRLLLSVCQLIHEEVMLTQQNGERLFRGFSGNEKQMATLFERFVRNFYRLRQKEFAVSAEQLTWALTPDSNAANDLLPQMRTDVSLSADTRKIILDCKYYKQALKTHYDKEKLISGHLYQLYAYVQHARLQDLARPVEGLLLYPAVNSSFQHTYSLNGTPHHLRVATLNLNQPWQQVENDLLALLTPLQPYKN
;
A
#
# COMPACT_ATOMS: atom_id res chain seq x y z
N MET A 1 17.89 -6.56 14.05
CA MET A 1 18.20 -5.79 12.82
C MET A 1 16.89 -5.45 12.12
N SER A 2 16.85 -4.37 11.36
CA SER A 2 15.66 -3.92 10.61
C SER A 2 15.71 -4.41 9.16
N ILE A 3 14.55 -4.52 8.51
CA ILE A 3 14.45 -4.82 7.07
C ILE A 3 15.26 -3.77 6.28
N PRO A 4 16.08 -4.17 5.29
CA PRO A 4 16.78 -3.24 4.40
C PRO A 4 15.81 -2.28 3.72
N VAL A 5 16.21 -1.01 3.63
CA VAL A 5 15.39 0.08 3.08
C VAL A 5 14.91 -0.22 1.65
N GLN A 6 15.79 -0.82 0.84
CA GLN A 6 15.46 -1.24 -0.52
C GLN A 6 14.35 -2.31 -0.56
N ASN A 7 14.40 -3.30 0.33
CA ASN A 7 13.38 -4.35 0.39
C ASN A 7 12.05 -3.79 0.89
N LEU A 8 12.09 -2.84 1.83
CA LEU A 8 10.88 -2.14 2.26
C LEU A 8 10.23 -1.37 1.11
N TYR A 9 11.02 -0.73 0.25
CA TYR A 9 10.49 -0.09 -0.96
C TYR A 9 9.82 -1.11 -1.90
N HIS A 10 10.44 -2.27 -2.13
CA HIS A 10 9.80 -3.32 -2.91
C HIS A 10 8.47 -3.77 -2.29
N LEU A 11 8.43 -4.05 -0.97
CA LEU A 11 7.18 -4.40 -0.28
C LEU A 11 6.08 -3.35 -0.51
N LEU A 12 6.42 -2.06 -0.41
CA LEU A 12 5.49 -0.95 -0.66
C LEU A 12 4.97 -0.94 -2.11
N THR A 13 5.87 -1.07 -3.10
CA THR A 13 5.49 -1.06 -4.51
C THR A 13 4.53 -2.19 -4.88
N TYR A 14 4.73 -3.38 -4.31
CA TYR A 14 3.80 -4.50 -4.47
C TYR A 14 2.51 -4.28 -3.68
N ALA A 15 2.58 -3.84 -2.41
CA ALA A 15 1.40 -3.63 -1.57
C ALA A 15 0.45 -2.56 -2.12
N TRP A 16 0.98 -1.55 -2.82
CA TRP A 16 0.20 -0.51 -3.48
C TRP A 16 -0.25 -0.86 -4.90
N ASP A 17 0.17 -2.01 -5.43
CA ASP A 17 -0.06 -2.42 -6.82
C ASP A 17 0.49 -1.42 -7.84
N GLN A 18 1.75 -1.01 -7.66
CA GLN A 18 2.42 0.06 -8.41
C GLN A 18 3.78 -0.36 -8.97
N LEU A 19 3.92 -1.64 -9.31
CA LEU A 19 5.20 -2.20 -9.76
C LEU A 19 5.64 -1.62 -11.11
N GLU A 20 4.71 -1.41 -12.05
CA GLU A 20 5.05 -0.89 -13.38
C GLU A 20 5.48 0.58 -13.31
N GLU A 21 4.78 1.39 -12.50
CA GLU A 21 5.16 2.77 -12.20
C GLU A 21 6.49 2.83 -11.43
N ALA A 22 6.77 1.87 -10.55
CA ALA A 22 8.05 1.80 -9.86
C ALA A 22 9.21 1.49 -10.83
N LYS A 23 8.99 0.64 -11.85
CA LYS A 23 9.99 0.35 -12.88
C LYS A 23 10.34 1.57 -13.72
N THR A 24 9.37 2.43 -14.04
CA THR A 24 9.64 3.66 -14.80
C THR A 24 10.43 4.70 -14.01
N VAL A 25 10.28 4.68 -12.68
CA VAL A 25 10.95 5.60 -11.75
C VAL A 25 12.32 5.06 -11.29
N ALA A 26 12.78 3.90 -11.79
CA ALA A 26 14.14 3.33 -11.68
C ALA A 26 15.03 3.88 -10.53
N VAL A 27 14.66 3.63 -9.27
CA VAL A 27 15.45 4.05 -8.11
C VAL A 27 16.22 2.88 -7.51
N THR A 28 17.53 3.06 -7.37
CA THR A 28 18.39 2.21 -6.55
C THR A 28 18.67 2.89 -5.22
N ALA A 29 18.52 2.14 -4.12
CA ALA A 29 18.92 2.63 -2.80
C ALA A 29 20.44 2.70 -2.70
N GLU A 30 20.97 3.77 -2.11
CA GLU A 30 22.38 3.84 -1.72
C GLU A 30 22.58 3.18 -0.34
N PRO A 31 23.77 2.60 -0.03
CA PRO A 31 24.00 1.88 1.23
C PRO A 31 23.75 2.69 2.50
N SER A 32 23.87 4.02 2.42
CA SER A 32 23.64 4.96 3.52
C SER A 32 22.25 5.61 3.52
N ASP A 33 21.37 5.25 2.57
CA ASP A 33 20.06 5.89 2.45
C ASP A 33 19.19 5.58 3.66
N SER A 34 18.64 6.64 4.27
CA SER A 34 17.45 6.48 5.09
C SER A 34 16.25 6.19 4.19
N LEU A 35 15.16 5.63 4.73
CA LEU A 35 13.94 5.47 3.91
C LEU A 35 13.43 6.83 3.40
N LEU A 36 13.55 7.90 4.20
CA LEU A 36 13.18 9.25 3.76
C LEU A 36 13.98 9.67 2.51
N ASP A 37 15.27 9.36 2.46
CA ASP A 37 16.10 9.63 1.29
C ASP A 37 15.62 8.82 0.08
N LEU A 38 15.35 7.52 0.27
CA LEU A 38 14.86 6.66 -0.82
C LEU A 38 13.50 7.13 -1.36
N LEU A 39 12.54 7.40 -0.47
CA LEU A 39 11.21 7.93 -0.85
C LEU A 39 11.34 9.30 -1.53
N THR A 40 12.27 10.14 -1.07
CA THR A 40 12.54 11.42 -1.71
C THR A 40 13.13 11.24 -3.12
N ARG A 41 14.04 10.29 -3.34
CA ARG A 41 14.55 9.95 -4.67
C ARG A 41 13.43 9.50 -5.61
N VAL A 42 12.54 8.63 -5.13
CA VAL A 42 11.34 8.21 -5.89
C VAL A 42 10.48 9.41 -6.24
N LEU A 43 10.24 10.31 -5.29
CA LEU A 43 9.47 11.52 -5.52
C LEU A 43 10.13 12.46 -6.53
N VAL A 44 11.45 12.66 -6.43
CA VAL A 44 12.23 13.51 -7.35
C VAL A 44 12.17 12.96 -8.77
N GLN A 45 12.46 11.66 -8.95
CA GLN A 45 12.46 11.04 -10.26
C GLN A 45 11.05 10.99 -10.86
N GLY A 46 10.06 10.60 -10.07
CA GLY A 46 8.66 10.56 -10.50
C GLY A 46 8.11 11.94 -10.86
N THR A 47 8.38 12.97 -10.04
CA THR A 47 7.95 14.34 -10.36
C THR A 47 8.65 14.85 -11.62
N THR A 48 9.93 14.53 -11.80
CA THR A 48 10.67 14.87 -13.03
C THR A 48 10.04 14.20 -14.25
N HIS A 49 9.62 12.94 -14.12
CA HIS A 49 8.90 12.23 -15.18
C HIS A 49 7.54 12.90 -15.49
N ILE A 50 6.75 13.22 -14.47
CA ILE A 50 5.46 13.92 -14.63
C ILE A 50 5.65 15.27 -15.32
N LEU A 51 6.65 16.06 -14.92
CA LEU A 51 6.93 17.35 -15.56
C LEU A 51 7.30 17.21 -17.04
N LYS A 52 7.92 16.09 -17.45
CA LYS A 52 8.21 15.80 -18.86
C LYS A 52 6.96 15.36 -19.63
N CYS A 53 6.09 14.57 -19.01
CA CYS A 53 4.87 14.05 -19.63
C CYS A 53 3.70 15.07 -19.61
N GLY A 54 3.79 16.08 -18.76
CA GLY A 54 2.76 17.09 -18.53
C GLY A 54 2.06 16.89 -17.19
N LEU A 55 1.89 17.96 -16.43
CA LEU A 55 1.14 17.96 -15.18
C LEU A 55 -0.35 17.67 -15.44
N ALA A 56 -1.00 17.04 -14.46
CA ALA A 56 -2.45 16.92 -14.45
C ALA A 56 -3.09 18.32 -14.53
N ARG A 57 -4.13 18.43 -15.36
CA ARG A 57 -4.96 19.62 -15.50
C ARG A 57 -6.41 19.23 -15.31
N ASP A 58 -7.17 20.14 -14.73
CA ASP A 58 -8.62 19.99 -14.59
C ASP A 58 -9.29 21.35 -14.74
N TYR A 59 -10.58 21.32 -15.01
CA TYR A 59 -11.43 22.49 -15.11
C TYR A 59 -11.77 22.98 -13.70
N VAL A 60 -11.27 24.16 -13.36
CA VAL A 60 -11.55 24.81 -12.07
C VAL A 60 -12.54 25.95 -12.33
N PRO A 61 -13.68 26.00 -11.62
CA PRO A 61 -14.64 27.08 -11.79
C PRO A 61 -14.02 28.37 -11.26
N GLU A 62 -13.87 29.34 -12.14
CA GLU A 62 -13.46 30.69 -11.80
C GLU A 62 -14.69 31.59 -11.82
N THR A 63 -14.76 32.53 -10.88
CA THR A 63 -15.83 33.54 -10.81
C THR A 63 -15.18 34.90 -10.75
N GLU A 64 -15.41 35.71 -11.77
CA GLU A 64 -14.83 37.06 -11.85
C GLU A 64 -15.87 38.10 -12.28
N LEU A 65 -15.59 39.35 -11.91
CA LEU A 65 -16.30 40.50 -12.42
C LEU A 65 -15.63 40.96 -13.71
N THR A 66 -16.28 40.79 -14.86
CA THR A 66 -15.67 41.05 -16.17
C THR A 66 -16.55 41.95 -17.04
N GLY A 67 -15.92 42.71 -17.93
CA GLY A 67 -16.61 43.49 -18.97
C GLY A 67 -16.93 42.69 -20.23
N ARG A 68 -16.48 41.43 -20.29
CA ARG A 68 -16.73 40.50 -21.40
C ARG A 68 -17.55 39.33 -20.89
N LEU A 69 -18.64 38.99 -21.57
CA LEU A 69 -19.45 37.84 -21.19
C LEU A 69 -18.71 36.54 -21.59
N ARG A 70 -18.35 35.72 -20.60
CA ARG A 70 -17.71 34.41 -20.76
C ARG A 70 -18.35 33.41 -19.81
N GLY A 71 -18.71 32.23 -20.31
CA GLY A 71 -19.36 31.18 -19.50
C GLY A 71 -20.76 31.56 -19.02
N LYS A 72 -21.08 31.20 -17.77
CA LYS A 72 -22.38 31.39 -17.14
C LYS A 72 -22.46 32.75 -16.46
N LEU A 73 -23.39 33.58 -16.92
CA LEU A 73 -23.71 34.86 -16.29
C LEU A 73 -24.40 34.65 -14.92
N LEU A 74 -23.82 35.21 -13.87
CA LEU A 74 -24.40 35.25 -12.52
C LEU A 74 -25.26 36.52 -12.39
N LEU A 75 -26.45 36.46 -12.97
CA LEU A 75 -27.34 37.62 -13.06
C LEU A 75 -27.74 38.16 -11.68
N SER A 76 -28.06 37.27 -10.73
CA SER A 76 -28.44 37.65 -9.36
C SER A 76 -27.35 38.44 -8.64
N ASP A 77 -26.09 38.02 -8.76
CA ASP A 77 -24.95 38.72 -8.15
C ASP A 77 -24.67 40.05 -8.86
N SER A 78 -24.81 40.07 -10.18
CA SER A 78 -24.59 41.26 -11.01
C SER A 78 -25.61 42.36 -10.72
N ILE A 79 -26.89 42.00 -10.56
CA ILE A 79 -27.97 42.92 -10.18
C ILE A 79 -27.78 43.40 -8.74
N ARG A 80 -27.56 42.48 -7.79
CA ARG A 80 -27.40 42.81 -6.36
C ARG A 80 -26.26 43.80 -6.12
N GLN A 81 -25.16 43.68 -6.85
CA GLN A 81 -24.00 44.57 -6.75
C GLN A 81 -24.02 45.75 -7.75
N GLN A 82 -25.11 45.92 -8.51
CA GLN A 82 -25.29 47.00 -9.49
C GLN A 82 -24.12 47.14 -10.48
N THR A 83 -23.56 46.03 -10.92
CA THR A 83 -22.36 46.01 -11.79
C THR A 83 -22.71 46.25 -13.25
N LEU A 84 -23.92 45.89 -13.66
CA LEU A 84 -24.39 45.98 -15.04
C LEU A 84 -24.41 47.42 -15.57
N SER A 85 -24.68 48.42 -14.71
CA SER A 85 -24.63 49.84 -15.07
C SER A 85 -23.22 50.32 -15.43
N LYS A 86 -22.19 49.60 -14.98
CA LYS A 86 -20.77 49.83 -15.30
C LYS A 86 -20.29 48.96 -16.48
N ALA A 87 -21.21 48.36 -17.23
CA ALA A 87 -20.93 47.39 -18.29
C ALA A 87 -20.03 46.23 -17.84
N ARG A 88 -20.19 45.79 -16.57
CA ARG A 88 -19.51 44.62 -16.01
C ARG A 88 -20.54 43.66 -15.45
N ALA A 89 -20.25 42.37 -15.50
CA ALA A 89 -21.10 41.34 -14.94
C ALA A 89 -20.26 40.26 -14.24
N TRP A 90 -20.81 39.71 -13.17
CA TRP A 90 -20.27 38.52 -12.54
C TRP A 90 -20.52 37.33 -13.46
N CYS A 91 -19.44 36.70 -13.91
CA CYS A 91 -19.50 35.52 -14.75
C CYS A 91 -18.72 34.40 -14.08
N THR A 92 -19.22 33.17 -14.22
CA THR A 92 -18.47 31.98 -13.84
C THR A 92 -18.18 31.13 -15.07
N TYR A 93 -16.95 30.68 -15.21
CA TYR A 93 -16.51 29.82 -16.30
C TYR A 93 -15.45 28.85 -15.79
N ASP A 94 -15.28 27.76 -16.53
CA ASP A 94 -14.29 26.76 -16.21
C ASP A 94 -12.96 27.10 -16.91
N GLU A 95 -11.90 27.30 -16.12
CA GLU A 95 -10.55 27.54 -16.61
C GLU A 95 -9.72 26.26 -16.45
N LEU A 96 -9.00 25.86 -17.50
CA LEU A 96 -8.16 24.67 -17.46
C LEU A 96 -6.87 24.98 -16.70
N SER A 97 -6.74 24.46 -15.49
CA SER A 97 -5.64 24.80 -14.57
C SER A 97 -4.80 23.60 -14.15
N HIS A 98 -3.51 23.82 -13.89
CA HIS A 98 -2.64 22.87 -13.22
C HIS A 98 -2.84 22.85 -11.70
N ASP A 99 -3.62 23.78 -11.16
CA ASP A 99 -3.83 23.95 -9.73
C ASP A 99 -4.86 22.96 -9.16
N VAL A 100 -4.61 21.68 -9.42
CA VAL A 100 -5.47 20.54 -9.09
C VAL A 100 -5.00 19.84 -7.82
N PRO A 101 -5.88 19.11 -7.11
CA PRO A 101 -5.55 18.47 -5.83
C PRO A 101 -4.28 17.60 -5.86
N VAL A 102 -4.08 16.81 -6.93
CA VAL A 102 -2.89 15.95 -7.08
C VAL A 102 -1.58 16.74 -7.10
N ASN A 103 -1.56 17.88 -7.80
CA ASN A 103 -0.38 18.74 -7.90
C ASN A 103 -0.17 19.55 -6.63
N ARG A 104 -1.24 20.01 -5.99
CA ARG A 104 -1.18 20.71 -4.70
C ARG A 104 -0.58 19.84 -3.61
N LEU A 105 -0.99 18.57 -3.52
CA LEU A 105 -0.41 17.60 -2.59
C LEU A 105 1.06 17.33 -2.90
N LEU A 106 1.41 17.17 -4.18
CA LEU A 106 2.80 17.00 -4.59
C LEU A 106 3.66 18.21 -4.17
N LYS A 107 3.21 19.44 -4.46
CA LYS A 107 3.88 20.67 -4.04
C LYS A 107 3.99 20.78 -2.53
N ALA A 108 2.95 20.40 -1.78
CA ALA A 108 2.95 20.39 -0.33
C ALA A 108 3.99 19.43 0.24
N THR A 109 4.12 18.22 -0.32
CA THR A 109 5.15 17.26 0.10
C THR A 109 6.56 17.77 -0.21
N LEU A 110 6.79 18.34 -1.39
CA LEU A 110 8.09 18.93 -1.73
C LEU A 110 8.44 20.08 -0.78
N HIS A 111 7.48 20.96 -0.47
CA HIS A 111 7.66 22.02 0.52
C HIS A 111 8.05 21.45 1.89
N HIS A 112 7.35 20.40 2.32
CA HIS A 112 7.58 19.75 3.60
C HIS A 112 8.99 19.13 3.69
N LEU A 113 9.43 18.44 2.64
CA LEU A 113 10.79 17.89 2.54
C LEU A 113 11.89 18.95 2.63
N LEU A 114 11.66 20.17 2.10
CA LEU A 114 12.61 21.27 2.23
C LEU A 114 12.82 21.70 3.70
N THR A 115 11.78 21.53 4.54
CA THR A 115 11.82 21.85 5.97
C THR A 115 12.32 20.69 6.84
N ALA A 116 12.42 19.47 6.29
CA ALA A 116 12.83 18.28 7.05
C ALA A 116 14.33 18.35 7.39
N PRO A 117 14.76 18.21 8.67
CA PRO A 117 16.15 18.43 9.06
C PRO A 117 17.12 17.35 8.53
N LYS A 118 16.67 16.09 8.45
CA LYS A 118 17.54 14.94 8.14
C LYS A 118 17.69 14.61 6.65
N LEU A 119 17.14 15.42 5.75
CA LEU A 119 17.24 15.15 4.30
C LEU A 119 18.66 15.45 3.79
N ALA A 120 19.21 14.54 2.98
CA ALA A 120 20.52 14.72 2.35
C ALA A 120 20.62 16.01 1.52
N GLY A 121 21.79 16.66 1.53
CA GLY A 121 21.99 17.97 0.88
C GLY A 121 21.70 17.96 -0.62
N LYS A 122 22.17 16.94 -1.35
CA LYS A 122 21.92 16.75 -2.78
C LYS A 122 20.42 16.63 -3.08
N LEU A 123 19.72 15.79 -2.33
CA LEU A 123 18.27 15.60 -2.48
C LEU A 123 17.49 16.89 -2.19
N ARG A 124 17.90 17.65 -1.17
CA ARG A 124 17.27 18.94 -0.86
C ARG A 124 17.38 19.93 -2.03
N TRP A 125 18.50 19.94 -2.75
CA TRP A 125 18.66 20.78 -3.94
C TRP A 125 17.74 20.35 -5.09
N GLU A 126 17.65 19.03 -5.35
CA GLU A 126 16.76 18.47 -6.37
C GLU A 126 15.28 18.77 -6.05
N VAL A 127 14.87 18.58 -4.79
CA VAL A 127 13.53 18.93 -4.31
C VAL A 127 13.25 20.43 -4.49
N ARG A 128 14.21 21.32 -4.19
CA ARG A 128 14.04 22.76 -4.37
C ARG A 128 13.84 23.13 -5.83
N SER A 129 14.62 22.52 -6.73
CA SER A 129 14.49 22.72 -8.18
C SER A 129 13.08 22.35 -8.67
N LEU A 130 12.56 21.21 -8.23
CA LEU A 130 11.20 20.76 -8.58
C LEU A 130 10.11 21.65 -7.96
N TYR A 131 10.28 22.08 -6.71
CA TYR A 131 9.34 22.96 -6.03
C TYR A 131 9.14 24.28 -6.78
N VAL A 132 10.22 24.89 -7.29
CA VAL A 132 10.17 26.13 -8.08
C VAL A 132 9.43 25.93 -9.41
N ARG A 133 9.56 24.75 -10.03
CA ARG A 133 8.84 24.42 -11.28
C ARG A 133 7.33 24.26 -11.10
N LEU A 134 6.84 24.16 -9.86
CA LEU A 134 5.41 24.14 -9.53
C LEU A 134 4.92 25.52 -9.08
N ALA A 135 5.50 26.62 -9.60
CA ALA A 135 5.16 27.98 -9.20
C ALA A 135 3.65 28.28 -9.28
N ASP A 136 3.00 27.86 -10.37
CA ASP A 136 1.57 28.12 -10.67
C ASP A 136 0.60 27.23 -9.88
N VAL A 137 1.10 26.31 -9.06
CA VAL A 137 0.28 25.44 -8.21
C VAL A 137 0.19 26.05 -6.81
N THR A 138 -1.00 26.17 -6.24
CA THR A 138 -1.19 26.73 -4.91
C THR A 138 -0.63 25.79 -3.85
N LEU A 139 0.09 26.33 -2.87
CA LEU A 139 0.58 25.54 -1.74
C LEU A 139 -0.59 25.18 -0.81
N LEU A 140 -0.82 23.88 -0.60
CA LEU A 140 -1.82 23.37 0.33
C LEU A 140 -1.15 22.97 1.65
N PRO A 141 -1.48 23.59 2.79
CA PRO A 141 -1.02 23.11 4.09
C PRO A 141 -1.70 21.78 4.44
N VAL A 142 -0.92 20.70 4.55
CA VAL A 142 -1.41 19.37 4.92
C VAL A 142 -1.33 19.21 6.44
N SER A 143 -2.44 19.46 7.13
CA SER A 143 -2.58 19.26 8.58
C SER A 143 -3.09 17.87 8.96
N ASN A 144 -3.72 17.16 8.02
CA ASN A 144 -4.25 15.82 8.21
C ASN A 144 -4.02 14.98 6.95
N VAL A 145 -3.43 13.80 7.13
CA VAL A 145 -3.15 12.82 6.07
C VAL A 145 -4.42 12.34 5.35
N ARG A 146 -5.60 12.39 5.99
CA ARG A 146 -6.87 12.04 5.34
C ARG A 146 -7.21 12.89 4.12
N VAL A 147 -6.52 14.01 3.90
CA VAL A 147 -6.64 14.78 2.65
C VAL A 147 -6.28 13.95 1.42
N PHE A 148 -5.36 12.98 1.54
CA PHE A 148 -4.98 12.09 0.44
C PHE A 148 -6.16 11.20 0.00
N ASP A 149 -7.03 10.79 0.92
CA ASP A 149 -8.22 9.97 0.63
C ASP A 149 -9.28 10.72 -0.17
N THR A 150 -9.26 12.06 -0.12
CA THR A 150 -10.22 12.90 -0.86
C THR A 150 -9.92 12.97 -2.36
N VAL A 151 -8.68 12.62 -2.75
CA VAL A 151 -8.22 12.73 -4.12
C VAL A 151 -8.56 11.47 -4.91
N LYS A 152 -9.49 11.60 -5.84
CA LYS A 152 -9.88 10.52 -6.75
C LYS A 152 -9.03 10.56 -8.02
N LEU A 153 -8.28 9.49 -8.25
CA LEU A 153 -7.53 9.32 -9.49
C LEU A 153 -8.42 8.71 -10.57
N HIS A 154 -8.34 9.29 -11.77
CA HIS A 154 -9.01 8.81 -12.96
C HIS A 154 -8.00 8.12 -13.89
N ARG A 155 -8.46 7.49 -14.97
CA ARG A 155 -7.58 6.80 -15.94
C ARG A 155 -6.42 7.68 -16.42
N HIS A 156 -6.68 8.98 -16.63
CA HIS A 156 -5.68 9.95 -17.11
C HIS A 156 -4.74 10.49 -16.02
N THR A 157 -5.03 10.25 -14.74
CA THR A 157 -4.17 10.66 -13.61
C THR A 157 -3.65 9.46 -12.82
N ALA A 158 -3.87 8.24 -13.33
CA ALA A 158 -3.47 7.00 -12.66
C ALA A 158 -1.95 6.95 -12.38
N TYR A 159 -1.13 7.55 -13.24
CA TYR A 159 0.33 7.62 -13.06
C TYR A 159 0.78 8.42 -11.83
N TYR A 160 -0.10 9.21 -11.19
CA TYR A 160 0.19 9.86 -9.91
C TYR A 160 0.10 8.91 -8.71
N ARG A 161 -0.50 7.72 -8.87
CA ARG A 161 -0.87 6.85 -7.75
C ARG A 161 0.34 6.50 -6.88
N LEU A 162 1.43 6.01 -7.48
CA LEU A 162 2.67 5.74 -6.76
C LEU A 162 3.19 6.98 -6.00
N LEU A 163 3.22 8.14 -6.65
CA LEU A 163 3.75 9.36 -6.03
C LEU A 163 2.87 9.87 -4.91
N LEU A 164 1.55 9.78 -5.03
CA LEU A 164 0.64 10.16 -3.95
C LEU A 164 0.75 9.21 -2.76
N SER A 165 0.95 7.90 -2.99
CA SER A 165 1.23 6.95 -1.92
C SER A 165 2.56 7.27 -1.21
N VAL A 166 3.59 7.65 -1.96
CA VAL A 166 4.87 8.11 -1.40
C VAL A 166 4.70 9.41 -0.62
N CYS A 167 3.97 10.39 -1.16
CA CYS A 167 3.65 11.64 -0.49
C CYS A 167 2.92 11.40 0.84
N GLN A 168 1.89 10.56 0.81
CA GLN A 168 1.13 10.19 1.99
C GLN A 168 2.03 9.60 3.07
N LEU A 169 2.88 8.64 2.71
CA LEU A 169 3.83 8.00 3.63
C LEU A 169 4.81 9.01 4.24
N ILE A 170 5.34 9.95 3.44
CA ILE A 170 6.23 11.01 3.94
C ILE A 170 5.51 11.89 4.96
N HIS A 171 4.25 12.29 4.70
CA HIS A 171 3.47 13.10 5.64
C HIS A 171 3.10 12.35 6.92
N GLU A 172 2.74 11.08 6.84
CA GLU A 172 2.47 10.23 8.01
C GLU A 172 3.68 10.20 8.96
N GLU A 173 4.88 9.99 8.44
CA GLU A 173 6.08 9.85 9.26
C GLU A 173 6.53 11.14 9.91
N VAL A 174 6.50 12.26 9.19
CA VAL A 174 6.93 13.53 9.77
C VAL A 174 5.94 14.00 10.84
N MET A 175 4.64 13.80 10.64
CA MET A 175 3.63 14.11 11.66
C MET A 175 3.85 13.31 12.95
N LEU A 176 4.16 12.01 12.85
CA LEU A 176 4.47 11.17 14.01
C LEU A 176 5.72 11.65 14.77
N THR A 177 6.67 12.25 14.06
CA THR A 177 7.92 12.76 14.65
C THR A 177 7.70 14.03 15.45
N GLN A 178 6.86 14.94 14.95
CA GLN A 178 6.57 16.21 15.62
C GLN A 178 5.87 16.00 16.97
N GLN A 179 5.12 14.91 17.13
CA GLN A 179 4.43 14.58 18.39
C GLN A 179 5.33 13.92 19.44
N ASN A 180 6.34 13.15 19.03
CA ASN A 180 7.08 12.25 19.94
C ASN A 180 8.59 12.54 20.08
N GLY A 181 9.12 13.56 19.40
CA GLY A 181 10.54 13.91 19.45
C GLY A 181 11.44 12.90 18.70
N GLU A 182 12.20 13.42 17.73
CA GLU A 182 13.36 12.83 17.04
C GLU A 182 13.36 11.32 16.64
N ARG A 183 12.22 10.72 16.32
CA ARG A 183 12.19 9.33 15.80
C ARG A 183 11.43 9.21 14.47
N LEU A 184 12.01 9.83 13.44
CA LEU A 184 11.47 9.96 12.07
C LEU A 184 11.02 8.68 11.34
N PHE A 185 11.37 7.48 11.82
CA PHE A 185 10.99 6.25 11.09
C PHE A 185 10.80 4.98 11.93
N ARG A 186 10.89 5.07 13.27
CA ARG A 186 10.43 3.95 14.12
C ARG A 186 8.89 3.90 14.20
N GLY A 187 8.19 4.92 13.69
CA GLY A 187 6.73 5.02 13.65
C GLY A 187 6.11 4.02 12.68
N PHE A 188 6.40 4.13 11.38
CA PHE A 188 5.85 3.24 10.35
C PHE A 188 6.10 1.75 10.63
N SER A 189 7.37 1.41 10.84
CA SER A 189 7.81 0.03 11.09
C SER A 189 7.45 -0.47 12.51
N GLY A 190 7.09 0.45 13.41
CA GLY A 190 6.66 0.14 14.78
C GLY A 190 5.16 -0.10 14.92
N ASN A 191 4.34 0.29 13.93
CA ASN A 191 2.91 0.00 13.92
C ASN A 191 2.64 -1.39 13.30
N GLU A 192 2.60 -2.41 14.17
CA GLU A 192 2.41 -3.81 13.76
C GLU A 192 1.14 -4.02 12.92
N LYS A 193 0.06 -3.26 13.15
CA LYS A 193 -1.19 -3.39 12.37
C LYS A 193 -1.04 -2.89 10.94
N GLN A 194 -0.39 -1.73 10.75
CA GLN A 194 -0.13 -1.18 9.41
C GLN A 194 0.82 -2.09 8.64
N MET A 195 1.88 -2.57 9.29
CA MET A 195 2.83 -3.49 8.68
C MET A 195 2.22 -4.87 8.36
N ALA A 196 1.30 -5.38 9.18
CA ALA A 196 0.54 -6.59 8.88
C ALA A 196 -0.29 -6.41 7.60
N THR A 197 -1.08 -5.33 7.53
CA THR A 197 -1.90 -5.01 6.34
C THR A 197 -1.04 -4.84 5.08
N LEU A 198 0.12 -4.19 5.22
CA LEU A 198 1.08 -4.01 4.12
C LEU A 198 1.63 -5.36 3.67
N PHE A 199 2.05 -6.21 4.61
CA PHE A 199 2.61 -7.51 4.31
C PHE A 199 1.59 -8.44 3.64
N GLU A 200 0.35 -8.48 4.12
CA GLU A 200 -0.75 -9.20 3.47
C GLU A 200 -0.95 -8.76 2.02
N ARG A 201 -1.05 -7.45 1.78
CA ARG A 201 -1.22 -6.89 0.42
C ARG A 201 -0.02 -7.19 -0.46
N PHE A 202 1.19 -7.07 0.08
CA PHE A 202 2.43 -7.42 -0.60
C PHE A 202 2.38 -8.87 -1.09
N VAL A 203 2.14 -9.84 -0.20
CA VAL A 203 2.14 -11.27 -0.54
C VAL A 203 1.06 -11.56 -1.58
N ARG A 204 -0.14 -10.99 -1.41
CA ARG A 204 -1.25 -11.15 -2.37
C ARG A 204 -0.87 -10.66 -3.76
N ASN A 205 -0.38 -9.43 -3.86
CA ASN A 205 -0.04 -8.82 -5.14
C ASN A 205 1.20 -9.44 -5.77
N PHE A 206 2.17 -9.88 -4.95
CA PHE A 206 3.32 -10.64 -5.41
C PHE A 206 2.87 -11.90 -6.16
N TYR A 207 2.07 -12.77 -5.53
CA TYR A 207 1.62 -13.99 -6.20
C TYR A 207 0.69 -13.70 -7.37
N ARG A 208 -0.14 -12.66 -7.31
CA ARG A 208 -0.97 -12.29 -8.47
C ARG A 208 -0.13 -11.92 -9.70
N LEU A 209 1.04 -11.30 -9.50
CA LEU A 209 1.88 -10.79 -10.59
C LEU A 209 2.99 -11.77 -11.03
N ARG A 210 3.48 -12.63 -10.13
CA ARG A 210 4.71 -13.43 -10.37
C ARG A 210 4.48 -14.89 -10.72
N GLN A 211 3.30 -15.44 -10.49
CA GLN A 211 2.95 -16.80 -10.90
C GLN A 211 1.70 -16.82 -11.79
N LYS A 212 1.47 -17.92 -12.50
CA LYS A 212 0.37 -18.08 -13.47
C LYS A 212 -0.48 -19.33 -13.26
N GLU A 213 -0.13 -20.17 -12.29
CA GLU A 213 -0.80 -21.46 -12.03
C GLU A 213 -2.09 -21.27 -11.22
N PHE A 214 -2.08 -20.35 -10.27
CA PHE A 214 -3.16 -20.13 -9.32
C PHE A 214 -3.90 -18.84 -9.60
N ALA A 215 -5.23 -18.89 -9.49
CA ALA A 215 -6.05 -17.71 -9.28
C ALA A 215 -5.81 -17.17 -7.86
N VAL A 216 -5.46 -15.88 -7.76
CA VAL A 216 -5.08 -15.24 -6.49
C VAL A 216 -6.16 -14.27 -6.03
N SER A 217 -6.67 -14.45 -4.82
CA SER A 217 -7.68 -13.55 -4.24
C SER A 217 -7.58 -13.47 -2.72
N ALA A 218 -8.36 -12.58 -2.10
CA ALA A 218 -8.77 -12.73 -0.71
C ALA A 218 -10.20 -13.29 -0.75
N GLU A 219 -10.44 -14.39 -0.06
CA GLU A 219 -11.69 -15.14 -0.15
C GLU A 219 -12.46 -15.05 1.15
N GLN A 220 -13.79 -15.00 1.05
CA GLN A 220 -14.67 -15.18 2.20
C GLN A 220 -15.16 -16.63 2.21
N LEU A 221 -14.68 -17.41 3.16
CA LEU A 221 -15.12 -18.78 3.38
C LEU A 221 -16.44 -18.79 4.15
N THR A 222 -17.29 -19.77 3.84
CA THR A 222 -18.55 -19.98 4.55
C THR A 222 -18.30 -20.86 5.77
N TRP A 223 -18.89 -20.51 6.91
CA TRP A 223 -18.92 -21.40 8.07
C TRP A 223 -19.69 -22.67 7.73
N ALA A 224 -19.06 -23.81 7.94
CA ALA A 224 -19.73 -25.11 7.91
C ALA A 224 -20.39 -25.38 9.27
N LEU A 225 -21.27 -24.46 9.67
CA LEU A 225 -22.05 -24.51 10.90
C LEU A 225 -23.53 -24.39 10.53
N THR A 226 -24.39 -25.11 11.25
CA THR A 226 -25.84 -24.96 11.13
C THR A 226 -26.29 -24.02 12.25
N PRO A 227 -26.71 -22.78 11.94
CA PRO A 227 -27.17 -21.86 12.97
C PRO A 227 -28.58 -22.23 13.45
N ASP A 228 -28.85 -22.07 14.74
CA ASP A 228 -30.17 -22.34 15.32
C ASP A 228 -31.24 -21.30 14.89
N SER A 229 -30.80 -20.15 14.37
CA SER A 229 -31.65 -19.10 13.81
C SER A 229 -30.89 -18.20 12.85
N ASN A 230 -31.60 -17.44 12.01
CA ASN A 230 -30.97 -16.45 11.13
C ASN A 230 -30.21 -15.37 11.92
N ALA A 231 -30.75 -14.93 13.06
CA ALA A 231 -30.08 -13.96 13.93
C ALA A 231 -28.75 -14.49 14.48
N ALA A 232 -28.64 -15.80 14.73
CA ALA A 232 -27.38 -16.42 15.14
C ALA A 232 -26.35 -16.46 14.01
N ASN A 233 -26.79 -16.60 12.76
CA ASN A 233 -25.90 -16.55 11.60
C ASN A 233 -25.24 -15.18 11.43
N ASP A 234 -25.97 -14.10 11.71
CA ASP A 234 -25.46 -12.72 11.61
C ASP A 234 -24.41 -12.38 12.70
N LEU A 235 -24.34 -13.18 13.77
CA LEU A 235 -23.34 -13.04 14.83
C LEU A 235 -22.00 -13.72 14.49
N LEU A 236 -21.96 -14.55 13.44
CA LEU A 236 -20.74 -15.24 13.05
C LEU A 236 -19.73 -14.24 12.44
N PRO A 237 -18.46 -14.27 12.88
CA PRO A 237 -17.44 -13.43 12.28
C PRO A 237 -17.18 -13.85 10.85
N GLN A 238 -16.86 -12.90 9.98
CA GLN A 238 -16.50 -13.22 8.59
C GLN A 238 -15.18 -13.99 8.54
N MET A 239 -15.19 -15.20 7.96
CA MET A 239 -13.95 -15.94 7.66
C MET A 239 -13.34 -15.45 6.36
N ARG A 240 -12.58 -14.36 6.46
CA ARG A 240 -11.83 -13.81 5.34
C ARG A 240 -10.37 -14.28 5.38
N THR A 241 -9.88 -14.83 4.28
CA THR A 241 -8.47 -15.21 4.11
C THR A 241 -7.63 -14.00 3.68
N ASP A 242 -6.35 -14.00 4.03
CA ASP A 242 -5.43 -12.96 3.57
C ASP A 242 -5.10 -13.20 2.08
N VAL A 243 -4.69 -14.43 1.75
CA VAL A 243 -4.44 -14.83 0.36
C VAL A 243 -4.96 -16.26 0.15
N SER A 244 -5.80 -16.45 -0.86
CA SER A 244 -6.17 -17.75 -1.40
C SER A 244 -5.53 -17.89 -2.78
N LEU A 245 -4.79 -18.99 -2.99
CA LEU A 245 -4.28 -19.44 -4.27
C LEU A 245 -5.07 -20.68 -4.67
N SER A 246 -5.87 -20.58 -5.73
CA SER A 246 -6.73 -21.67 -6.19
C SER A 246 -6.33 -22.14 -7.57
N ALA A 247 -6.07 -23.44 -7.71
CA ALA A 247 -5.98 -24.14 -8.98
C ALA A 247 -6.93 -25.35 -8.95
N ASP A 248 -7.06 -26.04 -10.08
CA ASP A 248 -7.85 -27.28 -10.17
C ASP A 248 -7.16 -28.42 -9.39
N THR A 249 -5.83 -28.39 -9.34
CA THR A 249 -5.00 -29.43 -8.70
C THR A 249 -4.99 -29.33 -7.17
N ARG A 250 -4.97 -28.12 -6.62
CA ARG A 250 -4.93 -27.86 -5.18
C ARG A 250 -5.29 -26.41 -4.83
N LYS A 251 -5.62 -26.19 -3.56
CA LYS A 251 -5.86 -24.86 -2.98
C LYS A 251 -4.85 -24.57 -1.87
N ILE A 252 -4.27 -23.38 -1.85
CA ILE A 252 -3.38 -22.92 -0.78
C ILE A 252 -4.02 -21.69 -0.13
N ILE A 253 -4.21 -21.75 1.19
CA ILE A 253 -4.72 -20.64 1.99
C ILE A 253 -3.57 -20.11 2.82
N LEU A 254 -3.20 -18.85 2.60
CA LEU A 254 -2.15 -18.19 3.34
C LEU A 254 -2.76 -17.25 4.39
N ASP A 255 -2.19 -17.32 5.58
CA ASP A 255 -2.40 -16.39 6.67
C ASP A 255 -1.06 -15.68 6.94
N CYS A 256 -1.04 -14.36 6.76
CA CYS A 256 0.17 -13.55 6.83
C CYS A 256 0.22 -12.83 8.17
N LYS A 257 1.32 -12.97 8.91
CA LYS A 257 1.42 -12.42 10.27
C LYS A 257 2.71 -11.62 10.43
N TYR A 258 2.58 -10.31 10.63
CA TYR A 258 3.71 -9.42 10.90
C TYR A 258 3.96 -9.32 12.40
N TYR A 259 4.95 -10.06 12.91
CA TYR A 259 5.35 -10.06 14.32
C TYR A 259 6.86 -9.94 14.45
N LYS A 260 7.34 -9.31 15.54
CA LYS A 260 8.78 -9.20 15.83
C LYS A 260 9.46 -10.57 16.02
N GLN A 261 8.69 -11.57 16.45
CA GLN A 261 9.15 -12.95 16.60
C GLN A 261 8.05 -13.89 16.07
N ALA A 262 8.41 -14.78 15.14
CA ALA A 262 7.50 -15.78 14.59
C ALA A 262 7.24 -16.95 15.56
N LEU A 263 8.08 -17.09 16.59
CA LEU A 263 7.99 -18.10 17.64
C LEU A 263 7.93 -17.42 19.01
N LYS A 264 7.14 -18.00 19.92
CA LYS A 264 7.06 -17.57 21.32
C LYS A 264 7.86 -18.51 22.20
N THR A 265 8.75 -17.98 23.04
CA THR A 265 9.50 -18.78 24.01
C THR A 265 8.59 -19.17 25.18
N HIS A 266 8.52 -20.46 25.49
CA HIS A 266 7.80 -20.96 26.65
C HIS A 266 8.56 -22.16 27.24
N TYR A 267 9.00 -22.06 28.50
CA TYR A 267 9.84 -23.06 29.16
C TYR A 267 11.06 -23.49 28.30
N ASP A 268 11.84 -22.50 27.85
CA ASP A 268 13.07 -22.67 27.04
C ASP A 268 12.90 -23.37 25.68
N LYS A 269 11.66 -23.55 25.22
CA LYS A 269 11.33 -24.06 23.88
C LYS A 269 10.57 -23.02 23.07
N GLU A 270 11.00 -22.82 21.83
CA GLU A 270 10.30 -21.98 20.87
C GLU A 270 9.05 -22.70 20.36
N LYS A 271 7.88 -22.04 20.44
CA LYS A 271 6.59 -22.60 19.99
C LYS A 271 5.89 -21.67 19.02
N LEU A 272 5.11 -22.25 18.12
CA LEU A 272 4.19 -21.51 17.25
C LEU A 272 3.16 -20.72 18.07
N ILE A 273 2.73 -19.58 17.54
CA ILE A 273 1.66 -18.78 18.13
C ILE A 273 0.33 -19.50 17.86
N SER A 274 -0.28 -20.05 18.92
CA SER A 274 -1.46 -20.91 18.84
C SER A 274 -2.64 -20.23 18.14
N GLY A 275 -2.90 -18.95 18.41
CA GLY A 275 -4.00 -18.21 17.79
C GLY A 275 -3.93 -18.18 16.26
N HIS A 276 -2.72 -18.00 15.71
CA HIS A 276 -2.53 -17.99 14.25
C HIS A 276 -2.71 -19.39 13.66
N LEU A 277 -2.18 -20.41 14.35
CA LEU A 277 -2.36 -21.79 13.94
C LEU A 277 -3.84 -22.21 13.95
N TYR A 278 -4.60 -21.83 14.97
CA TYR A 278 -6.02 -22.13 15.08
C TYR A 278 -6.84 -21.40 14.01
N GLN A 279 -6.52 -20.15 13.71
CA GLN A 279 -7.15 -19.39 12.64
C GLN A 279 -6.94 -20.08 11.28
N LEU A 280 -5.68 -20.41 10.95
CA LEU A 280 -5.36 -21.10 9.71
C LEU A 280 -6.01 -22.49 9.63
N TYR A 281 -6.00 -23.24 10.74
CA TYR A 281 -6.65 -24.54 10.81
C TYR A 281 -8.15 -24.45 10.53
N ALA A 282 -8.84 -23.46 11.11
CA ALA A 282 -10.26 -23.23 10.82
C ALA A 282 -10.50 -22.98 9.33
N TYR A 283 -9.68 -22.15 8.68
CA TYR A 283 -9.79 -21.91 7.24
C TYR A 283 -9.64 -23.20 6.41
N VAL A 284 -8.62 -24.01 6.70
CA VAL A 284 -8.40 -25.29 6.00
C VAL A 284 -9.57 -26.25 6.22
N GLN A 285 -10.08 -26.35 7.44
CA GLN A 285 -11.20 -27.23 7.78
C GLN A 285 -12.50 -26.85 7.08
N HIS A 286 -12.77 -25.55 6.90
CA HIS A 286 -13.96 -25.09 6.18
C HIS A 286 -13.79 -25.16 4.67
N ALA A 287 -12.60 -24.85 4.15
CA ALA A 287 -12.33 -24.92 2.71
C ALA A 287 -12.37 -26.35 2.17
N ARG A 288 -11.85 -27.34 2.91
CA ARG A 288 -11.89 -28.74 2.46
C ARG A 288 -13.30 -29.32 2.37
N LEU A 289 -14.26 -28.77 3.11
CA LEU A 289 -15.65 -29.23 3.06
C LEU A 289 -16.39 -28.70 1.82
N GLN A 290 -15.88 -27.64 1.18
CA GLN A 290 -16.44 -27.12 -0.07
C GLN A 290 -16.06 -27.98 -1.28
N ASP A 291 -14.94 -28.71 -1.19
CA ASP A 291 -14.43 -29.56 -2.25
C ASP A 291 -13.57 -30.69 -1.65
N LEU A 292 -14.21 -31.85 -1.46
CA LEU A 292 -13.62 -33.00 -0.76
C LEU A 292 -12.49 -33.68 -1.55
N ALA A 293 -12.48 -33.53 -2.87
CA ALA A 293 -11.49 -34.18 -3.72
C ALA A 293 -10.20 -33.35 -3.85
N ARG A 294 -10.31 -32.03 -3.68
CA ARG A 294 -9.18 -31.12 -3.88
C ARG A 294 -8.33 -30.97 -2.62
N PRO A 295 -7.03 -31.27 -2.69
CA PRO A 295 -6.10 -31.00 -1.59
C PRO A 295 -6.11 -29.52 -1.19
N VAL A 296 -6.06 -29.29 0.12
CA VAL A 296 -6.02 -27.95 0.72
C VAL A 296 -4.79 -27.86 1.61
N GLU A 297 -3.98 -26.84 1.36
CA GLU A 297 -2.78 -26.52 2.10
C GLU A 297 -3.01 -25.19 2.85
N GLY A 298 -2.82 -25.18 4.17
CA GLY A 298 -2.72 -23.95 4.93
C GLY A 298 -1.26 -23.53 5.03
N LEU A 299 -0.94 -22.26 4.81
CA LEU A 299 0.41 -21.71 4.95
C LEU A 299 0.41 -20.47 5.84
N LEU A 300 1.06 -20.57 6.99
CA LEU A 300 1.28 -19.47 7.90
C LEU A 300 2.62 -18.81 7.57
N LEU A 301 2.60 -17.55 7.14
CA LEU A 301 3.78 -16.83 6.66
C LEU A 301 4.13 -15.65 7.56
N TYR A 302 5.37 -15.65 8.07
CA TYR A 302 5.92 -14.56 8.87
C TYR A 302 7.08 -13.88 8.15
N PRO A 303 7.20 -12.54 8.18
CA PRO A 303 8.44 -11.90 7.79
C PRO A 303 9.50 -12.13 8.88
N ALA A 304 10.74 -12.37 8.46
CA ALA A 304 11.88 -12.51 9.33
C ALA A 304 13.08 -11.73 8.79
N VAL A 305 14.02 -11.40 9.67
CA VAL A 305 15.25 -10.65 9.30
C VAL A 305 16.50 -11.51 9.53
N ASN A 306 16.48 -12.41 10.52
CA ASN A 306 17.68 -13.13 10.95
C ASN A 306 17.50 -14.64 11.10
N SER A 307 16.27 -15.15 11.12
CA SER A 307 15.99 -16.58 11.30
C SER A 307 14.98 -17.05 10.26
N SER A 308 15.34 -18.10 9.53
CA SER A 308 14.46 -18.77 8.58
C SER A 308 14.20 -20.19 9.04
N PHE A 309 12.93 -20.57 9.10
CA PHE A 309 12.46 -21.92 9.31
C PHE A 309 11.26 -22.19 8.43
N GLN A 310 11.09 -23.46 8.07
CA GLN A 310 9.93 -23.97 7.38
C GLN A 310 9.58 -25.34 7.96
N HIS A 311 8.33 -25.50 8.39
CA HIS A 311 7.81 -26.75 8.93
C HIS A 311 6.50 -27.12 8.25
N THR A 312 6.27 -28.42 8.07
CA THR A 312 5.07 -28.98 7.45
C THR A 312 4.46 -30.00 8.39
N TYR A 313 3.14 -29.98 8.52
CA TYR A 313 2.34 -30.85 9.35
C TYR A 313 1.21 -31.43 8.48
N SER A 314 1.15 -32.75 8.36
CA SER A 314 0.04 -33.42 7.66
C SER A 314 -1.18 -33.53 8.58
N LEU A 315 -2.38 -33.34 8.02
CA LEU A 315 -3.61 -33.69 8.72
C LEU A 315 -3.79 -35.21 8.59
N ASN A 316 -3.63 -35.92 9.71
CA ASN A 316 -3.64 -37.38 9.76
C ASN A 316 -4.76 -38.01 8.92
N GLY A 317 -4.37 -38.92 8.02
CA GLY A 317 -5.30 -39.66 7.17
C GLY A 317 -5.93 -38.86 6.03
N THR A 318 -5.41 -37.65 5.72
CA THR A 318 -5.95 -36.79 4.66
C THR A 318 -4.85 -36.24 3.75
N PRO A 319 -5.17 -35.78 2.53
CA PRO A 319 -4.20 -35.10 1.65
C PRO A 319 -3.94 -33.63 2.02
N HIS A 320 -4.49 -33.14 3.15
CA HIS A 320 -4.38 -31.75 3.58
C HIS A 320 -3.16 -31.52 4.47
N HIS A 321 -2.59 -30.31 4.38
CA HIS A 321 -1.36 -29.97 5.09
C HIS A 321 -1.45 -28.58 5.72
N LEU A 322 -0.76 -28.38 6.83
CA LEU A 322 -0.43 -27.07 7.36
C LEU A 322 1.08 -26.85 7.24
N ARG A 323 1.48 -25.68 6.80
CA ARG A 323 2.87 -25.24 6.75
C ARG A 323 3.02 -23.98 7.56
N VAL A 324 4.17 -23.84 8.17
CA VAL A 324 4.62 -22.59 8.76
C VAL A 324 5.95 -22.24 8.16
N ALA A 325 6.07 -21.03 7.62
CA ALA A 325 7.29 -20.54 7.01
C ALA A 325 7.60 -19.12 7.47
N THR A 326 8.88 -18.80 7.45
CA THR A 326 9.38 -17.43 7.58
C THR A 326 10.00 -16.98 6.26
N LEU A 327 9.75 -15.74 5.88
CA LEU A 327 10.33 -15.09 4.71
C LEU A 327 11.46 -14.17 5.17
N ASN A 328 12.70 -14.50 4.83
CA ASN A 328 13.83 -13.63 5.11
C ASN A 328 13.76 -12.38 4.23
N LEU A 329 13.54 -11.22 4.84
CA LEU A 329 13.52 -9.92 4.19
C LEU A 329 14.87 -9.21 4.25
N ASN A 330 15.90 -9.81 4.85
CA ASN A 330 17.25 -9.25 4.97
C ASN A 330 18.24 -9.91 4.00
N GLN A 331 17.83 -10.03 2.74
CA GLN A 331 18.61 -10.64 1.67
C GLN A 331 18.33 -9.91 0.36
N PRO A 332 19.13 -10.12 -0.70
CA PRO A 332 18.85 -9.51 -2.01
C PRO A 332 17.42 -9.78 -2.48
N TRP A 333 16.76 -8.77 -3.06
CA TRP A 333 15.34 -8.87 -3.44
C TRP A 333 15.04 -10.11 -4.30
N GLN A 334 15.92 -10.46 -5.23
CA GLN A 334 15.77 -11.65 -6.07
C GLN A 334 15.64 -12.95 -5.25
N GLN A 335 16.35 -13.07 -4.13
CA GLN A 335 16.23 -14.22 -3.25
C GLN A 335 14.90 -14.21 -2.49
N VAL A 336 14.41 -13.04 -2.06
CA VAL A 336 13.07 -12.89 -1.47
C VAL A 336 11.99 -13.38 -2.44
N GLU A 337 12.08 -13.02 -3.73
CA GLU A 337 11.13 -13.47 -4.75
C GLU A 337 11.22 -14.99 -4.96
N ASN A 338 12.44 -15.53 -5.01
CA ASN A 338 12.65 -16.97 -5.18
C ASN A 338 12.11 -17.77 -3.99
N ASP A 339 12.33 -17.31 -2.76
CA ASP A 339 11.82 -17.96 -1.55
C ASP A 339 10.30 -17.99 -1.53
N LEU A 340 9.63 -16.89 -1.90
CA LEU A 340 8.17 -16.86 -2.03
C LEU A 340 7.67 -17.84 -3.10
N LEU A 341 8.30 -17.87 -4.27
CA LEU A 341 7.91 -18.81 -5.32
C LEU A 341 8.16 -20.27 -4.91
N ALA A 342 9.24 -20.54 -4.17
CA ALA A 342 9.55 -21.86 -3.65
C ALA A 342 8.46 -22.39 -2.69
N LEU A 343 7.73 -21.51 -2.00
CA LEU A 343 6.58 -21.90 -1.17
C LEU A 343 5.44 -22.50 -2.00
N LEU A 344 5.37 -22.27 -3.31
CA LEU A 344 4.37 -22.87 -4.20
C LEU A 344 4.78 -24.25 -4.74
N THR A 345 5.95 -24.76 -4.37
CA THR A 345 6.36 -26.11 -4.77
C THR A 345 5.43 -27.14 -4.12
N PRO A 346 4.93 -28.15 -4.85
CA PRO A 346 4.16 -29.23 -4.26
C PRO A 346 4.92 -29.92 -3.13
N LEU A 347 4.23 -30.16 -2.02
CA LEU A 347 4.78 -30.98 -0.95
C LEU A 347 4.95 -32.41 -1.46
N GLN A 348 6.16 -32.96 -1.33
CA GLN A 348 6.35 -34.38 -1.56
C GLN A 348 5.64 -35.16 -0.43
N PRO A 349 4.96 -36.28 -0.74
CA PRO A 349 4.45 -37.15 0.31
C PRO A 349 5.65 -37.61 1.17
N TYR A 350 5.50 -37.52 2.49
CA TYR A 350 6.49 -38.06 3.41
C TYR A 350 6.76 -39.52 3.05
N LYS A 351 7.99 -39.84 2.65
CA LYS A 351 8.46 -41.22 2.64
C LYS A 351 8.62 -41.62 4.10
N ASN A 352 7.69 -42.42 4.60
CA ASN A 352 7.77 -43.03 5.93
C ASN A 352 9.06 -43.84 6.09
#